data_AF-K2BFG1-F1
#
_entry.id   AF-K2BFG1-F1
#
_cell.length_a   1.000
_cell.length_b   1.000
_cell.length_c   1.000
_cell.angle_alpha   90.00
_cell.angle_beta   90.00
_cell.angle_gamma   90.00
#
_symmetry.space_group_name_H-M   'P 1'
#
loop_
_entity.id
_entity.type
_entity.pdbx_description
1 polymer ?
#
loop_
_entity_poly.entity_id
_entity_poly.type
_entity_poly.pdbx_seq_one_letter_code
_entity_poly.pdbx_strand_id
1 'polypeptide(L)'
;PKTASELLKKYGTVEGIYNTIRSKDPKILRSKEKTIKALSEYAEDAAMAKKLAKILHDVPVTIDIEKAKLHDFDTPEALEVLQKFGFASLVKRVMGVEESKDPKIQRIKDPNKKRKENNDSEQLSLV
;
A
#
# COMPACT_ATOMS: atom_id res chain seq x y z
N PRO A 1 -10.41 -6.06 12.36
CA PRO A 1 -11.19 -7.01 13.20
C PRO A 1 -10.56 -7.19 14.60
N LYS A 2 -11.30 -6.91 15.68
CA LYS A 2 -10.76 -6.84 17.06
C LYS A 2 -10.18 -8.16 17.57
N THR A 3 -10.93 -9.26 17.41
CA THR A 3 -10.51 -10.60 17.91
C THR A 3 -9.23 -11.11 17.25
N ALA A 4 -9.09 -10.94 15.94
CA ALA A 4 -7.89 -11.37 15.22
C ALA A 4 -6.65 -10.58 15.68
N SER A 5 -6.78 -9.27 15.89
CA SER A 5 -5.70 -8.43 16.41
C SER A 5 -5.32 -8.79 17.84
N GLU A 6 -6.27 -9.13 18.71
CA GLU A 6 -5.98 -9.59 20.08
C GLU A 6 -5.21 -10.92 20.10
N LEU A 7 -5.62 -11.87 19.25
CA LEU A 7 -4.93 -13.17 19.13
C LEU A 7 -3.49 -12.98 18.63
N LEU A 8 -3.29 -12.17 17.59
CA LEU A 8 -1.95 -11.89 17.07
C LEU A 8 -1.08 -11.14 18.09
N LYS A 9 -1.62 -10.20 18.85
CA LYS A 9 -0.87 -9.54 19.94
C LYS A 9 -0.43 -10.52 21.01
N LYS A 10 -1.26 -11.53 21.31
CA LYS A 10 -1.01 -12.49 22.39
C LYS A 10 -0.05 -13.62 22.00
N TYR A 11 -0.10 -14.06 20.74
CA TYR A 11 0.63 -15.23 20.25
C TYR A 11 1.65 -14.93 19.13
N GLY A 12 1.73 -13.67 18.70
CA GLY A 12 2.70 -13.15 17.74
C GLY A 12 2.38 -13.47 16.29
N THR A 13 2.37 -14.75 15.95
CA THR A 13 2.22 -15.24 14.56
C THR A 13 1.01 -16.15 14.42
N VAL A 14 0.55 -16.33 13.18
CA VAL A 14 -0.52 -17.29 12.86
C VAL A 14 -0.09 -18.71 13.28
N GLU A 15 1.14 -19.11 12.99
CA GLU A 15 1.71 -20.39 13.45
C GLU A 15 1.78 -20.48 14.98
N GLY A 16 2.14 -19.39 15.65
CA GLY A 16 2.15 -19.32 17.11
C GLY A 16 0.78 -19.61 17.73
N ILE A 17 -0.30 -19.14 17.09
CA ILE A 17 -1.68 -19.46 17.49
C ILE A 17 -1.94 -20.96 17.34
N TYR A 18 -1.61 -21.56 16.22
CA TYR A 18 -1.87 -23.00 15.99
C TYR A 18 -0.99 -23.92 16.86
N ASN A 19 0.27 -23.55 17.09
CA ASN A 19 1.18 -24.29 17.96
C ASN A 19 0.70 -24.31 19.42
N THR A 20 0.14 -23.20 19.90
CA THR A 20 -0.41 -23.10 21.26
C THR A 20 -1.71 -23.90 21.41
N ILE A 21 -2.56 -23.96 20.36
CA ILE A 21 -3.73 -24.86 20.31
C ILE A 21 -3.27 -26.33 20.41
N ARG A 22 -2.28 -26.73 19.61
CA ARG A 22 -1.75 -28.11 19.60
C ARG A 22 -1.13 -28.50 20.93
N SER A 23 -0.46 -27.57 21.61
CA SER A 23 0.20 -27.80 22.90
C SER A 23 -0.75 -27.77 24.10
N LYS A 24 -2.06 -27.52 23.89
CA LYS A 24 -3.08 -27.36 24.95
C LYS A 24 -2.66 -26.37 26.05
N ASP A 25 -1.95 -25.30 25.68
CA ASP A 25 -1.50 -24.31 26.65
C ASP A 25 -2.73 -23.65 27.33
N PRO A 26 -2.79 -23.58 28.67
CA PRO A 26 -3.90 -22.95 29.40
C PRO A 26 -4.15 -21.49 28.97
N LYS A 27 -3.17 -20.80 28.37
CA LYS A 27 -3.35 -19.45 27.80
C LYS A 27 -4.38 -19.42 26.67
N ILE A 28 -4.50 -20.47 25.86
CA ILE A 28 -5.45 -20.53 24.74
C ILE A 28 -6.79 -21.13 25.14
N LEU A 29 -6.85 -21.96 26.19
CA LEU A 29 -8.12 -22.42 26.79
C LEU A 29 -8.94 -21.26 27.38
N ARG A 30 -8.30 -20.12 27.70
CA ARG A 30 -9.01 -18.88 28.09
C ARG A 30 -9.70 -18.17 26.92
N SER A 31 -9.39 -18.54 25.67
CA SER A 31 -10.07 -18.03 24.49
C SER A 31 -11.46 -18.67 24.37
N LYS A 32 -12.42 -17.94 23.79
CA LYS A 32 -13.80 -18.43 23.63
C LYS A 32 -13.79 -19.76 22.87
N GLU A 33 -14.55 -20.74 23.37
CA GLU A 33 -14.67 -22.07 22.77
C GLU A 33 -15.01 -22.03 21.27
N LYS A 34 -15.92 -21.13 20.87
CA LYS A 34 -16.26 -20.86 19.46
C LYS A 34 -15.06 -20.46 18.61
N THR A 35 -14.12 -19.69 19.16
CA THR A 35 -12.90 -19.26 18.46
C THR A 35 -11.93 -20.42 18.29
N ILE A 36 -11.75 -21.26 19.30
CA ILE A 36 -10.89 -22.44 19.20
C ILE A 36 -11.46 -23.41 18.16
N LYS A 37 -12.78 -23.66 18.19
CA LYS A 37 -13.46 -24.52 17.22
C LYS A 37 -13.28 -24.01 15.79
N ALA A 38 -13.52 -22.72 15.55
CA ALA A 38 -13.33 -22.12 14.24
C ALA A 38 -11.87 -22.18 13.77
N LEU A 39 -10.90 -21.93 14.66
CA LEU A 39 -9.48 -22.04 14.30
C LEU A 39 -9.12 -23.46 13.90
N SER A 40 -9.59 -24.47 14.65
CA SER A 40 -9.34 -25.88 14.34
C SER A 40 -10.01 -26.34 13.04
N GLU A 41 -11.24 -25.90 12.78
CA GLU A 41 -12.02 -26.28 11.59
C GLU A 41 -11.43 -25.69 10.31
N TYR A 42 -10.99 -24.43 10.35
CA TYR A 42 -10.49 -23.68 9.18
C TYR A 42 -8.96 -23.50 9.18
N ALA A 43 -8.23 -24.46 9.76
CA ALA A 43 -6.77 -24.37 9.91
C ALA A 43 -6.04 -24.32 8.56
N GLU A 44 -6.47 -25.17 7.61
CA GLU A 44 -5.88 -25.23 6.27
C GLU A 44 -6.16 -23.95 5.47
N ASP A 45 -7.39 -23.45 5.55
CA ASP A 45 -7.78 -22.19 4.92
C ASP A 45 -6.97 -21.01 5.45
N ALA A 46 -6.72 -20.96 6.76
CA ALA A 46 -5.89 -19.92 7.36
C ALA A 46 -4.44 -19.98 6.86
N ALA A 47 -3.88 -21.18 6.71
CA ALA A 47 -2.54 -21.38 6.15
C ALA A 47 -2.47 -20.94 4.67
N MET A 48 -3.49 -21.28 3.88
CA MET A 48 -3.61 -20.85 2.49
C MET A 48 -3.75 -19.33 2.38
N ALA A 49 -4.62 -18.72 3.19
CA ALA A 49 -4.79 -17.27 3.24
C ALA A 49 -3.48 -16.55 3.59
N LYS A 50 -2.69 -17.09 4.54
CA LYS A 50 -1.37 -16.55 4.84
C LYS A 50 -0.43 -16.61 3.63
N LYS A 51 -0.41 -17.73 2.90
CA LYS A 51 0.41 -17.89 1.70
C LYS A 51 0.04 -16.87 0.63
N LEU A 52 -1.25 -16.63 0.40
CA LEU A 52 -1.74 -15.68 -0.60
C LEU A 52 -1.49 -14.22 -0.23
N ALA A 53 -1.60 -13.88 1.06
CA ALA A 53 -1.40 -12.52 1.54
C ALA A 53 0.08 -12.14 1.71
N LYS A 54 1.00 -13.11 1.68
CA LYS A 54 2.44 -12.85 1.85
C LYS A 54 3.00 -12.17 0.61
N ILE A 55 3.52 -10.96 0.80
CA ILE A 55 4.29 -10.26 -0.24
C ILE A 55 5.63 -10.99 -0.41
N LEU A 56 5.97 -11.32 -1.65
CA LEU A 56 7.27 -11.88 -2.01
C LEU A 56 8.26 -10.73 -2.21
N HIS A 57 9.36 -10.74 -1.45
CA HIS A 57 10.43 -9.72 -1.54
C HIS A 57 11.65 -10.23 -2.31
N ASP A 58 11.71 -11.53 -2.57
CA ASP A 58 12.79 -12.26 -3.23
C ASP A 58 12.53 -12.46 -4.72
N VAL A 59 11.85 -11.50 -5.35
CA VAL A 59 11.50 -11.59 -6.77
C VAL A 59 12.70 -11.13 -7.62
N PRO A 60 13.14 -11.90 -8.63
CA PRO A 60 14.30 -11.57 -9.45
C PRO A 60 13.98 -10.50 -10.50
N VAL A 61 13.59 -9.31 -10.06
CA VAL A 61 13.32 -8.14 -10.92
C VAL A 61 14.49 -7.17 -10.83
N THR A 62 15.03 -6.78 -11.98
CA THR A 62 16.04 -5.72 -12.07
C THR A 62 15.33 -4.40 -12.34
N ILE A 63 15.42 -3.45 -11.41
CA ILE A 63 14.82 -2.11 -11.54
C ILE A 63 15.93 -1.07 -11.51
N ASP A 64 15.92 -0.16 -12.49
CA ASP A 64 16.75 1.04 -12.53
C ASP A 64 15.91 2.22 -12.01
N ILE A 65 16.21 2.67 -10.79
CA ILE A 65 15.44 3.71 -10.10
C ILE A 65 15.50 5.05 -10.84
N GLU A 66 16.63 5.36 -11.49
CA GLU A 66 16.80 6.60 -12.22
C GLU A 66 15.90 6.66 -13.45
N LYS A 67 15.72 5.53 -14.14
CA LYS A 67 14.76 5.40 -15.27
C LYS A 67 13.30 5.33 -14.82
N ALA A 68 13.04 5.01 -13.56
CA ALA A 68 11.68 4.95 -13.02
C ALA A 68 11.16 6.32 -12.53
N LYS A 69 11.97 7.38 -12.64
CA LYS A 69 11.55 8.75 -12.29
C LYS A 69 10.43 9.20 -13.22
N LEU A 70 9.42 9.84 -12.64
CA LEU A 70 8.32 10.41 -13.40
C LEU A 70 8.80 11.63 -14.18
N HIS A 71 8.54 11.66 -15.49
CA HIS A 71 8.81 12.80 -16.37
C HIS A 71 7.55 13.65 -16.58
N ASP A 72 7.70 14.76 -17.30
CA ASP A 72 6.59 15.64 -17.66
C ASP A 72 5.53 14.87 -18.47
N PHE A 73 4.27 14.96 -18.03
CA PHE A 73 3.15 14.17 -18.54
C PHE A 73 2.14 15.01 -19.34
N ASP A 74 2.35 16.32 -19.41
CA ASP A 74 1.57 17.30 -20.15
C ASP A 74 2.06 17.46 -21.61
N THR A 75 2.75 16.45 -22.15
CA THR A 75 3.21 16.49 -23.54
C THR A 75 2.03 16.36 -24.52
N PRO A 76 2.11 16.98 -25.71
CA PRO A 76 1.06 16.87 -26.73
C PRO A 76 0.71 15.43 -27.10
N GLU A 77 1.70 14.55 -27.17
CA GLU A 77 1.53 13.13 -27.52
C GLU A 77 0.76 12.38 -26.43
N ALA A 78 1.04 12.66 -25.15
CA ALA A 78 0.30 12.06 -24.03
C ALA A 78 -1.17 12.52 -24.03
N LEU A 79 -1.42 13.80 -24.30
CA LEU A 79 -2.77 14.34 -24.38
C LEU A 79 -3.56 13.76 -25.56
N GLU A 80 -2.94 13.58 -26.72
CA GLU A 80 -3.57 12.93 -27.88
C GLU A 80 -3.99 11.49 -27.56
N VAL A 81 -3.13 10.72 -26.88
CA VAL A 81 -3.43 9.35 -26.46
C VAL A 81 -4.58 9.32 -25.46
N LEU A 82 -4.58 10.21 -24.46
CA LEU A 82 -5.67 10.32 -23.49
C LEU A 82 -6.99 10.71 -24.16
N GLN A 83 -6.98 11.62 -25.14
CA GLN A 83 -8.15 12.00 -25.91
C GLN A 83 -8.67 10.83 -26.77
N LYS A 84 -7.77 10.10 -27.43
CA LYS A 84 -8.11 8.92 -28.22
C LYS A 84 -8.79 7.83 -27.39
N PHE A 85 -8.36 7.64 -26.14
CA PHE A 85 -8.99 6.70 -25.20
C PHE A 85 -10.22 7.27 -24.47
N GLY A 86 -10.63 8.51 -24.76
CA GLY A 86 -11.80 9.12 -24.16
C GLY A 86 -11.62 9.60 -22.72
N PHE A 87 -10.38 9.75 -22.24
CA PHE A 87 -10.07 10.19 -20.88
C PHE A 87 -10.14 11.72 -20.70
N ALA A 88 -11.26 12.34 -21.09
CA ALA A 88 -11.44 13.79 -21.08
C ALA A 88 -11.25 14.44 -19.70
N SER A 89 -11.58 13.74 -18.60
CA SER A 89 -11.36 14.23 -17.23
C SER A 89 -9.88 14.23 -16.82
N LEU A 90 -9.11 13.24 -17.28
CA LEU A 90 -7.67 13.16 -17.03
C LEU A 90 -6.93 14.24 -17.82
N VAL A 91 -7.31 14.49 -19.08
CA VAL A 91 -6.78 15.60 -19.89
C VAL A 91 -6.92 16.93 -19.16
N LYS A 92 -8.12 17.23 -18.64
CA LYS A 92 -8.37 18.46 -17.87
C LYS A 92 -7.51 18.55 -16.60
N ARG A 93 -7.35 17.44 -15.87
CA ARG A 93 -6.53 17.39 -14.65
C ARG A 93 -5.03 17.58 -14.94
N VAL A 94 -4.52 16.96 -16.00
CA VAL A 94 -3.12 17.10 -16.44
C VAL A 94 -2.83 18.52 -16.90
N MET A 95 -3.77 19.14 -17.63
CA MET A 95 -3.65 20.52 -18.07
C MET A 95 -3.92 21.56 -16.96
N GLY A 96 -4.24 21.13 -15.73
CA GLY A 96 -4.56 22.03 -14.63
C GLY A 96 -5.84 22.85 -14.82
N VAL A 97 -6.71 22.44 -15.76
CA VAL A 97 -8.00 23.08 -16.06
C VAL A 97 -9.06 22.43 -15.19
N GLU A 98 -9.00 22.68 -13.88
CA GLU A 98 -10.09 22.30 -12.98
C GLU A 98 -11.10 23.46 -12.86
N GLU A 99 -12.34 23.23 -13.28
CA GLU A 99 -13.47 24.03 -12.83
C GLU A 99 -13.79 23.63 -11.39
N SER A 100 -13.21 24.34 -10.43
CA SER A 100 -13.48 24.16 -9.01
C SER A 100 -14.96 24.47 -8.69
N LYS A 101 -15.75 23.44 -8.35
CA LYS A 101 -17.07 23.60 -7.73
C LYS A 101 -17.04 23.55 -6.19
N ASP A 102 -15.87 23.48 -5.56
CA ASP A 102 -15.72 23.50 -4.11
C ASP A 102 -14.89 24.71 -3.62
N PRO A 103 -15.43 25.58 -2.73
CA PRO A 103 -14.83 26.86 -2.36
C PRO A 103 -13.64 26.78 -1.39
N LYS A 104 -13.05 25.60 -1.14
CA LYS A 104 -12.04 25.42 -0.07
C LYS A 104 -10.65 24.95 -0.50
N ILE A 105 -10.34 24.84 -1.79
CA ILE A 105 -8.98 24.53 -2.25
C ILE A 105 -8.35 25.80 -2.85
N GLN A 106 -7.79 26.63 -1.99
CA GLN A 106 -6.83 27.67 -2.39
C GLN A 106 -5.45 27.23 -1.94
N ARG A 107 -4.56 26.91 -2.91
CA ARG A 107 -3.07 26.81 -2.83
C ARG A 107 -2.60 26.01 -4.06
N ILE A 108 -1.71 26.42 -4.96
CA ILE A 108 -0.79 27.56 -5.10
C ILE A 108 -0.76 27.88 -6.60
N LYS A 109 -0.99 29.14 -7.00
CA LYS A 109 -0.74 29.60 -8.38
C LYS A 109 0.70 30.10 -8.44
N ASP A 110 1.50 29.56 -9.37
CA ASP A 110 2.60 30.26 -10.06
C ASP A 110 3.03 29.45 -11.30
N PRO A 111 2.61 29.84 -12.52
CA PRO A 111 2.90 29.11 -13.76
C PRO A 111 4.32 29.35 -14.33
N ASN A 112 5.22 30.00 -13.58
CA ASN A 112 6.58 30.27 -14.08
C ASN A 112 7.65 30.34 -12.98
N LYS A 113 7.90 29.21 -12.31
CA LYS A 113 9.11 29.03 -11.49
C LYS A 113 9.93 27.88 -12.06
N LYS A 114 10.96 28.22 -12.86
CA LYS A 114 12.04 27.30 -13.22
C LYS A 114 12.44 26.49 -11.98
N ARG A 115 12.23 25.18 -12.00
CA ARG A 115 12.73 24.27 -10.96
C ARG A 115 14.25 24.37 -10.98
N LYS A 116 14.83 25.05 -9.99
CA LYS A 116 16.27 25.02 -9.75
C LYS A 116 16.62 23.60 -9.34
N GLU A 117 17.54 22.97 -10.08
CA GLU A 117 18.31 21.84 -9.58
C GLU A 117 19.03 22.30 -8.31
N ASN A 118 18.67 21.74 -7.16
CA ASN A 118 19.46 21.84 -5.95
C ASN A 118 19.92 20.43 -5.58
N ASN A 119 21.22 20.34 -5.34
CA ASN A 119 22.03 19.16 -5.15
C ASN A 119 21.75 18.53 -3.76
N ASP A 120 21.13 17.35 -3.71
CA ASP A 120 20.76 16.63 -2.47
C ASP A 120 21.95 15.89 -1.82
N SER A 121 23.15 16.51 -1.78
CA SER A 121 24.32 15.91 -1.12
C SER A 121 24.27 15.98 0.42
N GLU A 122 23.30 16.70 1.01
CA GLU A 122 23.33 17.04 2.44
C GLU A 122 22.32 16.29 3.32
N GLN A 123 21.45 15.43 2.77
CA GLN A 123 20.49 14.64 3.59
C GLN A 123 20.98 13.24 4.00
N LEU A 124 22.24 12.88 3.70
CA LEU A 124 22.91 11.72 4.29
C LEU A 124 24.02 12.15 5.27
N SER A 125 23.66 12.98 6.26
CA SER A 125 24.45 13.02 7.49
C SER A 125 23.58 13.42 8.68
N LEU A 126 22.94 12.44 9.30
CA LEU A 126 22.71 12.49 10.74
C LEU A 126 22.55 11.05 11.25
N VAL A 127 23.66 10.58 11.85
CA VAL A 127 23.81 9.55 12.90
C VAL A 127 22.88 8.34 12.86
#